data_AF-A0AAN8J033-F1
#
_entry.id   AF-A0AAN8J033-F1
#
_cell.length_a   1.000
_cell.length_b   1.000
_cell.length_c   1.000
_cell.angle_alpha   90.00
_cell.angle_beta   90.00
_cell.angle_gamma   90.00
#
_symmetry.space_group_name_H-M   'P 1'
#
loop_
_entity.id
_entity.type
_entity.pdbx_description
1 polymer ?
#
loop_
_entity_poly.entity_id
_entity_poly.type
_entity_poly.pdbx_seq_one_letter_code
_entity_poly.pdbx_strand_id
1 'polypeptide(L)'
;MQEAHSAQIEEFRRKLSKKNAIRVINQKLKRKLNRVKELDESDSSGLGAKLKKLRDVVKQKKKQCKRLKIELSEKTSFIVDESAKEISVLKNKVKAQDEEISFLQNDVAVLEEQIEDREDSSTSDIFEKQGKMYSLQTRLFVYDAITNQVPTANVPKLLDKFVQRTGAQLDRVPHRNTVEMMVREMGLISQLQAAETIWANPDSTLGFDATNQQGVHINSVHMTFKKNIESCIVIAVDHLPGGTAEDYSQHIISSINELAVVYADFHQKDYQTVSKSLTANISNSMTDRCASNHATIRLINAAWNTSLNELNCHLHPLDTVASTVRAALKSLQQEKRATRRESCLDKIVLLQMSFCN
;
A
#
# COMPACT_ATOMS: atom_id res chain seq x y z
N MET A 1 38.55 84.99 16.96
CA MET A 1 39.86 84.80 17.64
C MET A 1 39.75 84.44 19.13
N GLN A 2 38.55 84.34 19.74
CA GLN A 2 38.39 83.85 21.13
C GLN A 2 38.13 82.34 21.23
N GLU A 3 37.62 81.66 20.19
CA GLU A 3 37.35 80.22 20.25
C GLU A 3 38.62 79.34 20.21
N ALA A 4 39.67 79.78 19.52
CA ALA A 4 40.92 79.01 19.42
C ALA A 4 41.66 78.89 20.78
N HIS A 5 41.48 79.86 21.68
CA HIS A 5 42.17 79.90 22.97
C HIS A 5 41.49 79.03 24.05
N SER A 6 40.18 78.77 23.90
CA SER A 6 39.43 77.88 24.81
C SER A 6 39.76 76.40 24.57
N ALA A 7 39.90 76.01 23.29
CA ALA A 7 40.24 74.63 22.92
C ALA A 7 41.61 74.16 23.44
N GLN A 8 42.62 75.04 23.46
CA GLN A 8 43.97 74.70 23.94
C GLN A 8 44.02 74.48 25.46
N ILE A 9 43.21 75.20 26.24
CA ILE A 9 43.14 75.05 27.70
C ILE A 9 42.48 73.71 28.06
N GLU A 10 41.46 73.29 27.31
CA GLU A 10 40.79 72.01 27.53
C GLU A 10 41.69 70.81 27.21
N GLU A 11 42.50 70.89 26.15
CA GLU A 11 43.44 69.83 25.79
C GLU A 11 44.54 69.66 26.86
N PHE A 12 45.01 70.76 27.45
CA PHE A 12 46.03 70.72 28.50
C PHE A 12 45.49 70.07 29.80
N ARG A 13 44.24 70.35 30.19
CA ARG A 13 43.57 69.68 31.33
C ARG A 13 43.40 68.17 31.10
N ARG A 14 43.08 67.74 29.87
CA ARG A 14 43.00 66.30 29.52
C ARG A 14 44.34 65.59 29.63
N LYS A 15 45.46 66.24 29.29
CA LYS A 15 46.81 65.65 29.41
C LYS A 15 47.27 65.49 30.86
N LEU A 16 46.91 66.42 31.76
CA LEU A 16 47.19 66.31 33.20
C LEU A 16 46.40 65.17 33.89
N SER A 17 45.14 64.96 33.52
CA SER A 17 44.31 63.85 34.02
C SER A 17 44.90 62.46 33.69
N LYS A 18 45.41 62.26 32.47
CA LYS A 18 46.04 61.00 32.04
C LYS A 18 47.30 60.65 32.84
N LYS A 19 48.09 61.64 33.26
CA LYS A 19 49.34 61.40 34.04
C LYS A 19 49.06 60.86 35.45
N ASN A 20 48.01 61.34 36.11
CA ASN A 20 47.61 60.84 37.43
C ASN A 20 47.04 59.42 37.36
N ALA A 21 46.29 59.09 36.30
CA ALA A 21 45.76 57.74 36.09
C ALA A 21 46.87 56.68 35.95
N ILE A 22 47.97 56.99 35.25
CA ILE A 22 49.09 56.07 35.05
C ILE A 22 49.82 55.76 36.37
N ARG A 23 49.96 56.76 37.26
CA ARG A 23 50.59 56.57 38.58
C ARG A 23 49.80 55.59 39.46
N VAL A 24 48.47 55.67 39.45
CA VAL A 24 47.58 54.77 40.21
C VAL A 24 47.65 53.33 39.67
N ILE A 25 47.73 53.15 38.35
CA ILE A 25 47.86 51.84 37.70
C ILE A 25 49.18 51.17 38.09
N ASN A 26 50.30 51.90 38.07
CA ASN A 26 51.61 51.34 38.42
C ASN A 26 51.69 50.89 39.89
N GLN A 27 51.00 51.59 40.79
CA GLN A 27 50.92 51.19 42.20
C GLN A 27 50.06 49.93 42.42
N LYS A 28 48.98 49.76 41.64
CA LYS A 28 48.18 48.51 41.63
C LYS A 28 48.98 47.32 41.10
N LEU A 29 49.78 47.51 40.05
CA LEU A 29 50.65 46.47 39.48
C LEU A 29 51.67 45.95 40.49
N LYS A 30 52.32 46.84 41.24
CA LYS A 30 53.31 46.47 42.26
C LYS A 30 52.70 45.63 43.40
N ARG A 31 51.46 45.95 43.83
CA ARG A 31 50.73 45.14 44.84
C ARG A 31 50.36 43.75 44.32
N LYS A 32 49.96 43.62 43.04
CA LYS A 32 49.67 42.32 42.43
C LYS A 32 50.92 41.44 42.29
N LEU A 33 52.06 42.03 41.94
CA LEU A 33 53.32 41.29 41.81
C LEU A 33 53.77 40.68 43.15
N ASN A 34 53.62 41.41 44.25
CA ASN A 34 53.94 40.87 45.58
C ASN A 34 53.01 39.71 45.99
N ARG A 35 51.71 39.81 45.66
CA ARG A 35 50.74 38.73 45.96
C ARG A 35 50.97 37.46 45.13
N VAL A 36 51.53 37.59 43.93
CA VAL A 36 51.95 36.43 43.11
C VAL A 36 53.17 35.74 43.74
N LYS A 37 54.12 36.49 44.29
CA LYS A 37 55.27 35.91 44.98
C LYS A 37 54.88 35.16 46.26
N GLU A 38 53.94 35.71 47.03
CA GLU A 38 53.38 35.03 48.22
C GLU A 38 52.62 33.73 47.88
N LEU A 39 52.00 33.65 46.69
CA LEU A 39 51.30 32.45 46.19
C LEU A 39 52.25 31.38 45.62
N ASP A 40 53.40 31.77 45.06
CA ASP A 40 54.42 30.84 44.55
C ASP A 40 55.18 30.12 45.69
N GLU A 41 55.28 30.76 46.87
CA GLU A 41 55.97 30.22 48.05
C GLU A 41 55.07 29.31 48.92
N SER A 42 53.75 29.27 48.70
CA SER A 42 52.80 28.57 49.58
C SER A 42 52.15 27.28 49.05
N ASP A 43 52.34 26.87 47.79
CA ASP A 43 51.58 25.71 47.21
C ASP A 43 52.38 24.71 46.34
N SER A 44 53.73 24.74 46.35
CA SER A 44 54.58 23.97 45.41
C SER A 44 54.99 22.53 45.82
N SER A 45 54.56 22.00 46.98
CA SER A 45 55.04 20.69 47.48
C SER A 45 54.02 19.53 47.45
N GLY A 46 52.70 19.78 47.28
CA GLY A 46 51.65 18.74 47.36
C GLY A 46 51.05 18.24 46.02
N LEU A 47 50.94 19.11 45.00
CA LEU A 47 50.26 18.80 43.74
C LEU A 47 51.10 17.93 42.78
N GLY A 48 52.43 18.07 42.79
CA GLY A 48 53.33 17.28 41.94
C GLY A 48 53.30 15.77 42.24
N ALA A 49 53.17 15.40 43.52
CA ALA A 49 53.09 14.00 43.95
C ALA A 49 51.77 13.33 43.52
N LYS A 50 50.65 14.04 43.57
CA LYS A 50 49.34 13.55 43.08
C LYS A 50 49.35 13.34 41.56
N LEU A 51 49.94 14.28 40.81
CA LEU A 51 50.06 14.18 39.35
C LEU A 51 50.91 12.98 38.90
N LYS A 52 52.00 12.68 39.61
CA LYS A 52 52.84 11.50 39.35
C LYS A 52 52.07 10.20 39.56
N LYS A 53 51.36 10.07 40.70
CA LYS A 53 50.53 8.90 41.00
C LYS A 53 49.42 8.68 39.96
N LEU A 54 48.72 9.73 39.54
CA LEU A 54 47.70 9.65 38.49
C LEU A 54 48.28 9.20 37.14
N ARG A 55 49.47 9.69 36.78
CA ARG A 55 50.15 9.32 35.53
C ARG A 55 50.54 7.84 35.51
N ASP A 56 50.97 7.29 36.64
CA ASP A 56 51.30 5.86 36.77
C ASP A 56 50.04 4.97 36.66
N VAL A 57 48.93 5.38 37.30
CA VAL A 57 47.63 4.69 37.18
C VAL A 57 47.13 4.68 35.73
N VAL A 58 47.23 5.82 35.02
CA VAL A 58 46.86 5.91 33.60
C VAL A 58 47.73 5.00 32.73
N LYS A 59 49.04 4.92 33.01
CA LYS A 59 49.97 4.03 32.28
C LYS A 59 49.62 2.56 32.49
N GLN A 60 49.25 2.18 33.71
CA GLN A 60 48.82 0.82 34.05
C GLN A 60 47.50 0.46 33.38
N LYS A 61 46.50 1.35 33.41
CA LYS A 61 45.21 1.15 32.72
C LYS A 61 45.36 1.06 31.20
N LYS A 62 46.25 1.85 30.58
CA LYS A 62 46.55 1.72 29.15
C LYS A 62 47.15 0.36 28.78
N LYS A 63 48.04 -0.20 29.61
CA LYS A 63 48.58 -1.56 29.41
C LYS A 63 47.49 -2.63 29.54
N GLN A 64 46.63 -2.51 30.55
CA GLN A 64 45.51 -3.43 30.74
C GLN A 64 44.54 -3.41 29.55
N CYS A 65 44.21 -2.22 29.06
CA CYS A 65 43.32 -2.04 27.91
C CYS A 65 43.90 -2.63 26.61
N LYS A 66 45.23 -2.51 26.40
CA LYS A 66 45.91 -3.18 25.27
C LYS A 66 45.85 -4.70 25.37
N ARG A 67 46.06 -5.29 26.54
CA ARG A 67 45.96 -6.75 26.75
C ARG A 67 44.54 -7.26 26.47
N LEU A 68 43.52 -6.59 27.01
CA LEU A 68 42.13 -6.96 26.78
C LEU A 68 41.73 -6.87 25.31
N LYS A 69 42.25 -5.88 24.56
CA LYS A 69 41.99 -5.78 23.10
C LYS A 69 42.55 -6.97 22.31
N ILE A 70 43.75 -7.43 22.66
CA ILE A 70 44.38 -8.58 22.00
C ILE A 70 43.60 -9.85 22.32
N GLU A 71 43.27 -10.07 23.59
CA GLU A 71 42.48 -11.23 24.03
C GLU A 71 41.09 -11.25 23.39
N LEU A 72 40.45 -10.07 23.23
CA LEU A 72 39.17 -9.95 22.52
C LEU A 72 39.33 -10.30 21.04
N SER A 73 40.40 -9.83 20.37
CA SER A 73 40.63 -10.15 18.95
C SER A 73 40.89 -11.64 18.72
N GLU A 74 41.64 -12.31 19.60
CA GLU A 74 41.94 -13.74 19.50
C GLU A 74 40.69 -14.60 19.75
N LYS A 75 39.87 -14.24 20.74
CA LYS A 75 38.57 -14.90 20.97
C LYS A 75 37.61 -14.68 19.80
N THR A 76 37.60 -13.49 19.20
CA THR A 76 36.72 -13.18 18.07
C THR A 76 37.15 -13.95 16.82
N SER A 77 38.45 -14.07 16.52
CA SER A 77 38.92 -14.86 15.37
C SER A 77 38.60 -16.35 15.50
N PHE A 78 38.71 -16.91 16.71
CA PHE A 78 38.36 -18.32 16.95
C PHE A 78 36.87 -18.59 16.72
N ILE A 79 35.98 -17.72 17.22
CA ILE A 79 34.53 -17.85 17.03
C ILE A 79 34.15 -17.72 15.56
N VAL A 80 34.80 -16.82 14.81
CA VAL A 80 34.56 -16.64 13.36
C VAL A 80 34.97 -17.88 12.58
N ASP A 81 36.11 -18.49 12.90
CA ASP A 81 36.59 -19.71 12.21
C ASP A 81 35.71 -20.94 12.52
N GLU A 82 35.24 -21.08 13.77
CA GLU A 82 34.32 -22.15 14.16
C GLU A 82 32.95 -21.97 13.49
N SER A 83 32.42 -20.75 13.49
CA SER A 83 31.16 -20.41 12.81
C SER A 83 31.27 -20.59 11.29
N ALA A 84 32.41 -20.27 10.68
CA ALA A 84 32.63 -20.46 9.24
C ALA A 84 32.64 -21.95 8.84
N LYS A 85 33.19 -22.82 9.70
CA LYS A 85 33.14 -24.27 9.50
C LYS A 85 31.70 -24.79 9.61
N GLU A 86 30.95 -24.33 10.61
CA GLU A 86 29.54 -24.72 10.78
C GLU A 86 28.67 -24.26 9.61
N ILE A 87 28.86 -23.02 9.13
CA ILE A 87 28.20 -22.47 7.94
C ILE A 87 28.54 -23.31 6.70
N SER A 88 29.80 -23.74 6.54
CA SER A 88 30.21 -24.59 5.42
C SER A 88 29.52 -25.96 5.45
N VAL A 89 29.43 -26.59 6.63
CA VAL A 89 28.72 -27.87 6.81
C VAL A 89 27.23 -27.72 6.52
N LEU A 90 26.59 -26.68 7.04
CA LEU A 90 25.17 -26.40 6.80
C LEU A 90 24.90 -26.11 5.32
N LYS A 91 25.78 -25.34 4.65
CA LYS A 91 25.66 -25.05 3.21
C LYS A 91 25.75 -26.33 2.37
N ASN A 92 26.62 -27.26 2.73
CA ASN A 92 26.71 -28.55 2.05
C ASN A 92 25.47 -29.42 2.30
N LYS A 93 24.90 -29.39 3.51
CA LYS A 93 23.62 -30.07 3.82
C LYS A 93 22.46 -29.49 3.02
N VAL A 94 22.33 -28.17 2.97
CA VAL A 94 21.29 -27.49 2.17
C VAL A 94 21.43 -27.88 0.70
N LYS A 95 22.65 -27.85 0.15
CA LYS A 95 22.89 -28.24 -1.24
C LYS A 95 22.50 -29.70 -1.51
N ALA A 96 22.82 -30.62 -0.60
CA ALA A 96 22.43 -32.02 -0.74
C ALA A 96 20.90 -32.21 -0.68
N GLN A 97 20.21 -31.45 0.18
CA GLN A 97 18.75 -31.45 0.25
C GLN A 97 18.11 -30.84 -1.00
N ASP A 98 18.68 -29.77 -1.57
CA ASP A 98 18.20 -29.16 -2.82
C ASP A 98 18.33 -30.14 -4.00
N GLU A 99 19.43 -30.91 -4.05
CA GLU A 99 19.63 -31.98 -5.05
C GLU A 99 18.59 -33.10 -4.88
N GLU A 100 18.28 -33.50 -3.63
CA GLU A 100 17.23 -34.49 -3.33
C GLU A 100 15.83 -33.99 -3.69
N ILE A 101 15.51 -32.72 -3.38
CA ILE A 101 14.24 -32.09 -3.77
C ILE A 101 14.12 -32.06 -5.29
N SER A 102 15.18 -31.69 -6.01
CA SER A 102 15.15 -31.67 -7.48
C SER A 102 14.92 -33.06 -8.06
N PHE A 103 15.47 -34.11 -7.45
CA PHE A 103 15.23 -35.49 -7.87
C PHE A 103 13.78 -35.91 -7.61
N LEU A 104 13.26 -35.64 -6.41
CA LEU A 104 11.87 -35.95 -6.06
C LEU A 104 10.86 -35.16 -6.92
N GLN A 105 11.14 -33.91 -7.27
CA GLN A 105 10.31 -33.12 -8.17
C GLN A 105 10.25 -33.72 -9.58
N ASN A 106 11.37 -34.25 -10.07
CA ASN A 106 11.41 -34.96 -11.34
C ASN A 106 10.62 -36.27 -11.29
N ASP A 107 10.75 -37.04 -10.19
CA ASP A 107 9.97 -38.26 -10.00
C ASP A 107 8.46 -37.97 -9.91
N VAL A 108 8.06 -36.90 -9.23
CA VAL A 108 6.66 -36.45 -9.21
C VAL A 108 6.17 -36.13 -10.62
N ALA A 109 6.93 -35.35 -11.40
CA ALA A 109 6.55 -35.02 -12.78
C ALA A 109 6.39 -36.27 -13.66
N VAL A 110 7.30 -37.25 -13.53
CA VAL A 110 7.23 -38.52 -14.27
C VAL A 110 6.04 -39.36 -13.82
N LEU A 111 5.73 -39.37 -12.51
CA LEU A 111 4.58 -40.10 -11.99
C LEU A 111 3.26 -39.43 -12.37
N GLU A 112 3.20 -38.10 -12.43
CA GLU A 112 2.06 -37.34 -12.95
C GLU A 112 1.82 -37.66 -14.42
N GLU A 113 2.86 -37.67 -15.26
CA GLU A 113 2.80 -38.08 -16.67
C GLU A 113 2.30 -39.54 -16.80
N GLN A 114 2.79 -40.46 -15.96
CA GLN A 114 2.31 -41.85 -15.95
C GLN A 114 0.87 -42.02 -15.47
N ILE A 115 0.38 -41.12 -14.60
CA ILE A 115 -1.02 -41.10 -14.18
C ILE A 115 -1.88 -40.58 -15.33
N GLU A 116 -1.48 -39.48 -15.97
CA GLU A 116 -2.15 -38.90 -17.13
C GLU A 116 -2.25 -39.92 -18.27
N ASP A 117 -1.16 -40.61 -18.62
CA ASP A 117 -1.14 -41.69 -19.61
C ASP A 117 -2.08 -42.86 -19.25
N ARG A 118 -2.24 -43.17 -17.96
CA ARG A 118 -3.13 -44.24 -17.47
C ARG A 118 -4.59 -43.82 -17.41
N GLU A 119 -4.86 -42.54 -17.13
CA GLU A 119 -6.20 -41.95 -17.19
C GLU A 119 -6.67 -41.82 -18.64
N ASP A 120 -5.78 -41.45 -19.56
CA ASP A 120 -6.03 -41.39 -21.00
C ASP A 120 -6.23 -42.78 -21.64
N SER A 121 -5.52 -43.81 -21.15
CA SER A 121 -5.68 -45.18 -21.65
C SER A 121 -6.87 -45.94 -21.07
N SER A 122 -7.49 -45.44 -19.99
CA SER A 122 -8.73 -45.99 -19.40
C SER A 122 -9.99 -45.26 -19.86
N THR A 123 -9.85 -44.12 -20.52
CA THR A 123 -10.93 -43.38 -21.18
C THR A 123 -10.93 -43.70 -22.67
N SER A 124 -11.49 -44.86 -23.03
CA SER A 124 -12.24 -44.89 -24.28
C SER A 124 -13.34 -43.83 -24.13
N ASP A 125 -13.08 -42.62 -24.63
CA ASP A 125 -13.86 -41.40 -24.49
C ASP A 125 -15.22 -41.56 -25.15
N ILE A 126 -16.13 -42.16 -24.39
CA ILE A 126 -17.51 -42.23 -24.76
C ILE A 126 -18.15 -40.91 -24.30
N PHE A 127 -18.27 -39.95 -25.21
CA PHE A 127 -19.14 -38.80 -25.04
C PHE A 127 -20.63 -39.22 -25.15
N GLU A 128 -21.02 -40.29 -24.45
CA GLU A 128 -22.39 -40.77 -24.45
C GLU A 128 -23.26 -39.87 -23.59
N LYS A 129 -24.43 -39.57 -24.13
CA LYS A 129 -25.44 -38.83 -23.43
C LYS A 129 -26.14 -39.75 -22.42
N GLN A 130 -26.01 -39.46 -21.13
CA GLN A 130 -26.75 -40.16 -20.08
C GLN A 130 -28.17 -39.57 -19.96
N GLY A 131 -29.10 -40.17 -20.68
CA GLY A 131 -30.50 -39.74 -20.70
C GLY A 131 -30.69 -38.34 -21.27
N LYS A 132 -31.05 -37.36 -20.42
CA LYS A 132 -31.23 -35.95 -20.83
C LYS A 132 -29.96 -35.11 -20.68
N MET A 133 -28.92 -35.63 -20.00
CA MET A 133 -27.71 -34.89 -19.70
C MET A 133 -26.55 -35.33 -20.61
N TYR A 134 -25.76 -34.36 -21.04
CA TYR A 134 -24.49 -34.62 -21.71
C TYR A 134 -23.46 -35.14 -20.71
N SER A 135 -22.49 -35.91 -21.20
CA SER A 135 -21.39 -36.42 -20.38
C SER A 135 -20.65 -35.29 -19.67
N LEU A 136 -20.01 -35.59 -18.54
CA LEU A 136 -19.17 -34.63 -17.82
C LEU A 136 -18.08 -34.06 -18.74
N GLN A 137 -17.43 -34.90 -19.55
CA GLN A 137 -16.40 -34.46 -20.50
C GLN A 137 -16.92 -33.45 -21.52
N THR A 138 -18.13 -33.66 -22.06
CA THR A 138 -18.76 -32.68 -22.97
C THR A 138 -18.98 -31.34 -22.26
N ARG A 139 -19.40 -31.36 -21.00
CA ARG A 139 -19.71 -30.16 -20.22
C ARG A 139 -18.43 -29.42 -19.83
N LEU A 140 -17.38 -30.13 -19.42
CA LEU A 140 -16.07 -29.56 -19.14
C LEU A 140 -15.49 -28.88 -20.37
N PHE A 141 -15.54 -29.54 -21.55
CA PHE A 141 -15.14 -28.89 -22.80
C PHE A 141 -15.89 -27.58 -23.06
N VAL A 142 -17.21 -27.56 -22.81
CA VAL A 142 -18.01 -26.34 -22.94
C VAL A 142 -17.55 -25.28 -21.93
N TYR A 143 -17.34 -25.63 -20.67
CA TYR A 143 -16.86 -24.70 -19.64
C TYR A 143 -15.48 -24.11 -19.97
N ASP A 144 -14.56 -24.94 -20.47
CA ASP A 144 -13.25 -24.51 -20.92
C ASP A 144 -13.35 -23.57 -22.12
N ALA A 145 -14.20 -23.87 -23.08
CA ALA A 145 -14.43 -23.00 -24.23
C ALA A 145 -14.97 -21.62 -23.79
N ILE A 146 -15.90 -21.58 -22.83
CA ILE A 146 -16.45 -20.31 -22.33
C ILE A 146 -15.41 -19.54 -21.51
N THR A 147 -14.61 -20.22 -20.68
CA THR A 147 -13.51 -19.60 -19.93
C THR A 147 -12.46 -18.99 -20.86
N ASN A 148 -12.24 -19.62 -22.01
CA ASN A 148 -11.39 -19.12 -23.10
C ASN A 148 -12.11 -18.15 -24.05
N GLN A 149 -13.23 -17.54 -23.61
CA GLN A 149 -13.97 -16.49 -24.33
C GLN A 149 -14.50 -16.91 -25.72
N VAL A 150 -14.73 -18.21 -25.94
CA VAL A 150 -15.35 -18.68 -27.19
C VAL A 150 -16.84 -18.32 -27.17
N PRO A 151 -17.36 -17.61 -28.19
CA PRO A 151 -18.79 -17.32 -28.27
C PRO A 151 -19.63 -18.59 -28.26
N THR A 152 -20.74 -18.61 -27.50
CA THR A 152 -21.62 -19.79 -27.34
C THR A 152 -22.11 -20.37 -28.68
N ALA A 153 -22.27 -19.52 -29.70
CA ALA A 153 -22.66 -19.94 -31.05
C ALA A 153 -21.58 -20.75 -31.79
N ASN A 154 -20.31 -20.62 -31.39
CA ASN A 154 -19.17 -21.29 -32.01
C ASN A 154 -18.77 -22.57 -31.28
N VAL A 155 -19.10 -22.70 -29.99
CA VAL A 155 -18.76 -23.88 -29.18
C VAL A 155 -19.24 -25.21 -29.81
N PRO A 156 -20.48 -25.34 -30.34
CA PRO A 156 -20.92 -26.57 -31.00
C PRO A 156 -20.04 -26.96 -32.20
N LYS A 157 -19.64 -25.97 -33.01
CA LYS A 157 -18.80 -26.20 -34.19
C LYS A 157 -17.39 -26.61 -33.79
N LEU A 158 -16.87 -26.02 -32.72
CA LEU A 158 -15.55 -26.34 -32.21
C LEU A 158 -15.51 -27.78 -31.67
N LEU A 159 -16.53 -28.16 -30.89
CA LEU A 159 -16.67 -29.52 -30.36
C LEU A 159 -16.80 -30.56 -31.47
N ASP A 160 -17.63 -30.31 -32.49
CA ASP A 160 -17.76 -31.19 -33.65
C ASP A 160 -16.42 -31.38 -34.39
N LYS A 161 -15.66 -30.29 -34.59
CA LYS A 161 -14.35 -30.34 -35.23
C LYS A 161 -13.28 -31.00 -34.36
N PHE A 162 -13.37 -30.85 -33.06
CA PHE A 162 -12.46 -31.50 -32.11
C PHE A 162 -12.66 -33.02 -32.15
N VAL A 163 -13.90 -33.49 -31.98
CA VAL A 163 -14.26 -34.91 -32.02
C VAL A 163 -13.87 -35.55 -33.37
N GLN A 164 -14.11 -34.88 -34.49
CA GLN A 164 -13.69 -35.35 -35.83
C GLN A 164 -12.18 -35.53 -35.97
N ARG A 165 -11.37 -34.74 -35.25
CA ARG A 165 -9.90 -34.75 -35.36
C ARG A 165 -9.24 -35.71 -34.38
N THR A 166 -9.82 -35.90 -33.19
CA THR A 166 -9.30 -36.82 -32.17
C THR A 166 -9.73 -38.26 -32.41
N GLY A 167 -10.71 -38.50 -33.30
CA GLY A 167 -11.23 -39.84 -33.56
C GLY A 167 -12.21 -40.33 -32.49
N ALA A 168 -12.57 -39.47 -31.53
CA ALA A 168 -13.60 -39.75 -30.54
C ALA A 168 -14.99 -39.86 -31.20
N GLN A 169 -15.93 -40.50 -30.50
CA GLN A 169 -17.33 -40.56 -30.93
C GLN A 169 -18.21 -39.74 -30.00
N LEU A 170 -19.00 -38.85 -30.60
CA LEU A 170 -20.02 -38.06 -29.92
C LEU A 170 -21.38 -38.44 -30.51
N ASP A 171 -22.29 -38.91 -29.66
CA ASP A 171 -23.64 -39.32 -30.07
C ASP A 171 -24.40 -38.15 -30.73
N ARG A 172 -24.32 -36.97 -30.10
CA ARG A 172 -24.90 -35.75 -30.67
C ARG A 172 -24.17 -34.50 -30.21
N VAL A 173 -23.90 -33.58 -31.13
CA VAL A 173 -23.36 -32.26 -30.76
C VAL A 173 -24.42 -31.44 -30.00
N PRO A 174 -24.08 -30.82 -28.85
CA PRO A 174 -24.98 -29.90 -28.15
C PRO A 174 -25.32 -28.71 -29.03
N HIS A 175 -26.61 -28.39 -29.11
CA HIS A 175 -27.06 -27.17 -29.78
C HIS A 175 -26.67 -25.94 -28.99
N ARG A 176 -26.65 -24.77 -29.65
CA ARG A 176 -26.35 -23.47 -29.01
C ARG A 176 -27.17 -23.25 -27.73
N ASN A 177 -28.48 -23.53 -27.76
CA ASN A 177 -29.33 -23.35 -26.58
C ASN A 177 -28.89 -24.25 -25.42
N THR A 178 -28.44 -25.47 -25.71
CA THR A 178 -27.90 -26.38 -24.68
C THR A 178 -26.60 -25.82 -24.10
N VAL A 179 -25.71 -25.29 -24.95
CA VAL A 179 -24.48 -24.61 -24.51
C VAL A 179 -24.82 -23.42 -23.62
N GLU A 180 -25.80 -22.59 -23.99
CA GLU A 180 -26.25 -21.47 -23.16
C GLU A 180 -26.83 -21.92 -21.81
N MET A 181 -27.52 -23.07 -21.75
CA MET A 181 -27.95 -23.65 -20.48
C MET A 181 -26.77 -24.13 -19.62
N MET A 182 -25.73 -24.70 -20.23
CA MET A 182 -24.48 -25.06 -19.53
C MET A 182 -23.75 -23.80 -19.02
N VAL A 183 -23.76 -22.70 -19.77
CA VAL A 183 -23.20 -21.42 -19.30
C VAL A 183 -23.96 -20.89 -18.08
N ARG A 184 -25.31 -20.99 -18.08
CA ARG A 184 -26.12 -20.62 -16.91
C ARG A 184 -25.81 -21.47 -15.70
N GLU A 185 -25.63 -22.77 -15.90
CA GLU A 185 -25.21 -23.69 -14.84
C GLU A 185 -23.85 -23.29 -14.26
N MET A 186 -22.87 -23.00 -15.11
CA MET A 186 -21.55 -22.51 -14.69
C MET A 186 -21.67 -21.22 -13.87
N GLY A 187 -22.58 -20.31 -14.25
CA GLY A 187 -22.90 -19.11 -13.49
C GLY A 187 -23.47 -19.42 -12.09
N LEU A 188 -24.40 -20.38 -11.99
CA LEU A 188 -24.95 -20.82 -10.69
C LEU A 188 -23.89 -21.44 -9.79
N ILE A 189 -22.98 -22.24 -10.35
CA ILE A 189 -21.85 -22.82 -9.61
C ILE A 189 -20.93 -21.71 -9.08
N SER A 190 -20.63 -20.71 -9.92
CA SER A 190 -19.82 -19.55 -9.51
C SER A 190 -20.50 -18.74 -8.40
N GLN A 191 -21.81 -18.50 -8.50
CA GLN A 191 -22.58 -17.85 -7.44
C GLN A 191 -22.56 -18.64 -6.12
N LEU A 192 -22.73 -19.96 -6.19
CA LEU A 192 -22.64 -20.82 -5.01
C LEU A 192 -21.26 -20.73 -4.35
N GLN A 193 -20.19 -20.82 -5.13
CA GLN A 193 -18.81 -20.69 -4.63
C GLN A 193 -18.55 -19.32 -3.99
N ALA A 194 -19.04 -18.24 -4.62
CA ALA A 194 -18.95 -16.90 -4.05
C ALA A 194 -19.70 -16.81 -2.71
N ALA A 195 -20.92 -17.35 -2.65
CA ALA A 195 -21.73 -17.38 -1.42
C ALA A 195 -21.05 -18.19 -0.30
N GLU A 196 -20.51 -19.37 -0.61
CA GLU A 196 -19.75 -20.20 0.33
C GLU A 196 -18.51 -19.47 0.85
N THR A 197 -17.81 -18.75 -0.03
CA THR A 197 -16.62 -17.97 0.33
C THR A 197 -16.98 -16.86 1.31
N ILE A 198 -18.05 -16.10 1.05
CA ILE A 198 -18.55 -15.05 1.96
C ILE A 198 -19.03 -15.64 3.28
N TRP A 199 -19.73 -16.77 3.22
CA TRP A 199 -20.22 -17.48 4.40
C TRP A 199 -19.09 -17.92 5.32
N ALA A 200 -18.02 -18.48 4.75
CA ALA A 200 -16.87 -19.01 5.49
C ALA A 200 -15.92 -17.93 6.03
N ASN A 201 -15.94 -16.72 5.45
CA ASN A 201 -15.01 -15.64 5.78
C ASN A 201 -15.74 -14.44 6.38
N PRO A 202 -15.90 -14.40 7.73
CA PRO A 202 -16.35 -13.19 8.39
C PRO A 202 -15.33 -12.06 8.22
N ASP A 203 -15.79 -10.83 8.39
CA ASP A 203 -15.02 -9.60 8.20
C ASP A 203 -14.56 -9.35 6.75
N SER A 204 -15.43 -9.67 5.80
CA SER A 204 -15.23 -9.35 4.38
C SER A 204 -15.32 -7.84 4.12
N THR A 205 -14.59 -7.39 3.11
CA THR A 205 -14.62 -6.00 2.62
C THR A 205 -15.35 -5.96 1.28
N LEU A 206 -16.45 -5.22 1.23
CA LEU A 206 -17.20 -4.94 0.01
C LEU A 206 -16.52 -3.80 -0.76
N GLY A 207 -16.14 -4.04 -2.00
CA GLY A 207 -15.71 -3.00 -2.92
C GLY A 207 -16.70 -2.87 -4.08
N PHE A 208 -16.88 -1.66 -4.57
CA PHE A 208 -17.54 -1.44 -5.84
C PHE A 208 -16.87 -0.30 -6.60
N ASP A 209 -16.78 -0.48 -7.90
CA ASP A 209 -16.15 0.49 -8.80
C ASP A 209 -16.97 0.61 -10.08
N ALA A 210 -17.17 1.85 -10.51
CA ALA A 210 -18.02 2.19 -11.63
C ALA A 210 -17.27 2.99 -12.68
N THR A 211 -17.42 2.60 -13.93
CA THR A 211 -16.78 3.25 -15.08
C THR A 211 -17.80 3.52 -16.19
N ASN A 212 -17.47 4.46 -17.07
CA ASN A 212 -18.27 4.74 -18.26
C ASN A 212 -17.54 4.22 -19.48
N GLN A 213 -18.11 3.25 -20.18
CA GLN A 213 -17.57 2.71 -21.43
C GLN A 213 -18.55 2.98 -22.57
N GLN A 214 -18.11 3.76 -23.57
CA GLN A 214 -18.90 4.07 -24.78
C GLN A 214 -20.32 4.63 -24.49
N GLY A 215 -20.47 5.39 -23.40
CA GLY A 215 -21.75 5.97 -22.99
C GLY A 215 -22.62 5.05 -22.13
N VAL A 216 -22.15 3.84 -21.80
CA VAL A 216 -22.79 2.92 -20.86
C VAL A 216 -22.10 3.01 -19.50
N HIS A 217 -22.91 3.12 -18.45
CA HIS A 217 -22.42 3.09 -17.08
C HIS A 217 -22.30 1.64 -16.62
N ILE A 218 -21.11 1.20 -16.25
CA ILE A 218 -20.81 -0.17 -15.84
C ILE A 218 -20.34 -0.12 -14.39
N ASN A 219 -20.98 -0.89 -13.52
CA ASN A 219 -20.54 -1.05 -12.14
C ASN A 219 -20.06 -2.48 -11.92
N SER A 220 -19.00 -2.63 -11.14
CA SER A 220 -18.49 -3.91 -10.66
C SER A 220 -18.61 -3.96 -9.14
N VAL A 221 -19.07 -5.09 -8.62
CA VAL A 221 -19.14 -5.38 -7.19
C VAL A 221 -18.17 -6.52 -6.91
N HIS A 222 -17.28 -6.32 -5.96
CA HIS A 222 -16.23 -7.27 -5.61
C HIS A 222 -16.05 -7.38 -4.10
N MET A 223 -15.43 -8.47 -3.67
CA MET A 223 -15.18 -8.74 -2.26
C MET A 223 -13.76 -9.21 -2.01
N THR A 224 -13.19 -8.70 -0.92
CA THR A 224 -11.86 -9.06 -0.44
C THR A 224 -11.96 -9.64 0.97
N PHE A 225 -11.19 -10.71 1.23
CA PHE A 225 -11.26 -11.46 2.47
C PHE A 225 -9.96 -11.32 3.28
N LYS A 226 -10.09 -11.30 4.62
CA LYS A 226 -8.94 -11.12 5.53
C LYS A 226 -7.98 -12.30 5.54
N LYS A 227 -8.48 -13.54 5.49
CA LYS A 227 -7.65 -14.75 5.59
C LYS A 227 -6.86 -15.04 4.32
N ASN A 228 -7.36 -14.58 3.17
CA ASN A 228 -6.70 -14.68 1.87
C ASN A 228 -6.74 -13.30 1.20
N ILE A 229 -5.83 -12.40 1.60
CA ILE A 229 -5.78 -11.03 1.08
C ILE A 229 -5.57 -11.00 -0.45
N GLU A 230 -4.99 -12.07 -1.01
CA GLU A 230 -4.79 -12.24 -2.45
C GLU A 230 -6.06 -12.70 -3.21
N SER A 231 -7.09 -13.19 -2.52
CA SER A 231 -8.35 -13.58 -3.15
C SER A 231 -9.34 -12.40 -3.14
N CYS A 232 -9.35 -11.64 -4.23
CA CYS A 232 -10.46 -10.77 -4.59
C CYS A 232 -11.40 -11.56 -5.51
N ILE A 233 -12.69 -11.61 -5.17
CA ILE A 233 -13.70 -12.21 -6.04
C ILE A 233 -14.62 -11.12 -6.59
N VAL A 234 -14.91 -11.21 -7.88
CA VAL A 234 -15.92 -10.36 -8.51
C VAL A 234 -17.27 -11.04 -8.35
N ILE A 235 -18.20 -10.35 -7.70
CA ILE A 235 -19.55 -10.86 -7.43
C ILE A 235 -20.48 -10.58 -8.61
N ALA A 236 -20.45 -9.35 -9.11
CA ALA A 236 -21.34 -8.91 -10.17
C ALA A 236 -20.69 -7.80 -11.00
N VAL A 237 -21.01 -7.78 -12.29
CA VAL A 237 -20.69 -6.69 -13.21
C VAL A 237 -21.94 -6.44 -14.01
N ASP A 238 -22.45 -5.21 -13.99
CA ASP A 238 -23.70 -4.89 -14.68
C ASP A 238 -23.71 -3.48 -15.27
N HIS A 239 -24.54 -3.31 -16.29
CA HIS A 239 -24.84 -2.04 -16.90
C HIS A 239 -25.95 -1.35 -16.10
N LEU A 240 -25.63 -0.20 -15.54
CA LEU A 240 -26.59 0.57 -14.75
C LEU A 240 -27.19 1.71 -15.59
N PRO A 241 -28.44 2.12 -15.29
CA PRO A 241 -29.09 3.22 -15.99
C PRO A 241 -28.40 4.57 -15.74
N GLY A 242 -27.66 4.68 -14.63
CA GLY A 242 -26.87 5.83 -14.25
C GLY A 242 -25.92 5.50 -13.10
N GLY A 243 -25.24 6.52 -12.57
CA GLY A 243 -24.32 6.40 -11.44
C GLY A 243 -24.86 6.99 -10.15
N THR A 244 -26.16 6.86 -9.90
CA THR A 244 -26.79 7.36 -8.68
C THR A 244 -26.53 6.43 -7.50
N ALA A 245 -26.74 6.93 -6.27
CA ALA A 245 -26.55 6.12 -5.08
C ALA A 245 -27.56 4.96 -5.02
N GLU A 246 -28.78 5.21 -5.48
CA GLU A 246 -29.85 4.24 -5.61
C GLU A 246 -29.44 3.11 -6.57
N ASP A 247 -28.92 3.44 -7.76
CA ASP A 247 -28.49 2.46 -8.77
C ASP A 247 -27.43 1.51 -8.19
N TYR A 248 -26.40 2.05 -7.55
CA TYR A 248 -25.35 1.24 -6.93
C TYR A 248 -25.87 0.39 -5.77
N SER A 249 -26.70 0.97 -4.91
CA SER A 249 -27.24 0.27 -3.73
C SER A 249 -28.12 -0.91 -4.15
N GLN A 250 -28.97 -0.71 -5.16
CA GLN A 250 -29.84 -1.74 -5.69
C GLN A 250 -29.02 -2.87 -6.31
N HIS A 251 -28.02 -2.55 -7.13
CA HIS A 251 -27.14 -3.55 -7.74
C HIS A 251 -26.39 -4.38 -6.68
N ILE A 252 -25.86 -3.75 -5.64
CA ILE A 252 -25.16 -4.47 -4.55
C ILE A 252 -26.13 -5.37 -3.78
N ILE A 253 -27.29 -4.82 -3.38
CA ILE A 253 -28.29 -5.57 -2.60
C ILE A 253 -28.84 -6.74 -3.41
N SER A 254 -29.17 -6.54 -4.69
CA SER A 254 -29.67 -7.61 -5.56
C SER A 254 -28.63 -8.70 -5.72
N SER A 255 -27.36 -8.34 -5.95
CA SER A 255 -26.26 -9.29 -6.11
C SER A 255 -26.10 -10.18 -4.88
N ILE A 256 -26.05 -9.60 -3.68
CA ILE A 256 -25.93 -10.37 -2.44
C ILE A 256 -27.19 -11.21 -2.17
N ASN A 257 -28.38 -10.71 -2.51
CA ASN A 257 -29.62 -11.47 -2.38
C ASN A 257 -29.66 -12.68 -3.32
N GLU A 258 -29.17 -12.55 -4.56
CA GLU A 258 -29.05 -13.68 -5.49
C GLU A 258 -28.12 -14.76 -4.96
N LEU A 259 -26.96 -14.37 -4.41
CA LEU A 259 -26.06 -15.32 -3.73
C LEU A 259 -26.75 -16.02 -2.56
N ALA A 260 -27.53 -15.28 -1.77
CA ALA A 260 -28.27 -15.84 -0.65
C ALA A 260 -29.36 -16.83 -1.09
N VAL A 261 -30.06 -16.55 -2.20
CA VAL A 261 -31.05 -17.47 -2.79
C VAL A 261 -30.37 -18.76 -3.23
N VAL A 262 -29.30 -18.67 -4.01
CA VAL A 262 -28.58 -19.86 -4.51
C VAL A 262 -28.04 -20.71 -3.36
N TYR A 263 -27.44 -20.08 -2.35
CA TYR A 263 -26.93 -20.80 -1.18
C TYR A 263 -28.05 -21.44 -0.35
N ALA A 264 -29.16 -20.73 -0.14
CA ALA A 264 -30.31 -21.22 0.59
C ALA A 264 -30.95 -22.43 -0.10
N ASP A 265 -31.17 -22.34 -1.41
CA ASP A 265 -31.73 -23.41 -2.23
C ASP A 265 -30.81 -24.64 -2.25
N PHE A 266 -29.50 -24.44 -2.45
CA PHE A 266 -28.54 -25.54 -2.52
C PHE A 266 -28.38 -26.29 -1.19
N HIS A 267 -28.29 -25.56 -0.08
CA HIS A 267 -28.15 -26.16 1.26
C HIS A 267 -29.48 -26.43 1.98
N GLN A 268 -30.62 -26.20 1.32
CA GLN A 268 -31.96 -26.38 1.89
C GLN A 268 -32.15 -25.61 3.21
N LYS A 269 -31.71 -24.35 3.24
CA LYS A 269 -31.80 -23.45 4.39
C LYS A 269 -32.84 -22.35 4.14
N ASP A 270 -33.32 -21.75 5.22
CA ASP A 270 -34.18 -20.58 5.13
C ASP A 270 -33.41 -19.36 4.58
N TYR A 271 -33.98 -18.74 3.53
CA TYR A 271 -33.39 -17.58 2.86
C TYR A 271 -33.14 -16.41 3.83
N GLN A 272 -34.07 -16.12 4.74
CA GLN A 272 -33.94 -14.97 5.66
C GLN A 272 -32.76 -15.15 6.61
N THR A 273 -32.56 -16.38 7.08
CA THR A 273 -31.43 -16.75 7.94
C THR A 273 -30.11 -16.66 7.17
N VAL A 274 -30.08 -17.15 5.93
CA VAL A 274 -28.89 -17.12 5.08
C VAL A 274 -28.50 -15.68 4.74
N SER A 275 -29.47 -14.89 4.25
CA SER A 275 -29.28 -13.49 3.87
C SER A 275 -28.69 -12.67 5.02
N LYS A 276 -29.28 -12.77 6.23
CA LYS A 276 -28.77 -12.08 7.43
C LYS A 276 -27.34 -12.47 7.78
N SER A 277 -27.01 -13.76 7.68
CA SER A 277 -25.66 -14.24 8.00
C SER A 277 -24.64 -13.79 6.96
N LEU A 278 -24.98 -13.79 5.67
CA LEU A 278 -24.12 -13.29 4.61
C LEU A 278 -23.85 -11.78 4.78
N THR A 279 -24.89 -10.98 5.02
CA THR A 279 -24.72 -9.53 5.24
C THR A 279 -23.97 -9.22 6.52
N ALA A 280 -24.12 -10.03 7.58
CA ALA A 280 -23.39 -9.85 8.84
C ALA A 280 -21.88 -10.12 8.71
N ASN A 281 -21.47 -10.94 7.74
CA ASN A 281 -20.06 -11.20 7.45
C ASN A 281 -19.38 -10.05 6.68
N ILE A 282 -20.13 -9.05 6.22
CA ILE A 282 -19.60 -7.85 5.56
C ILE A 282 -19.45 -6.77 6.62
N SER A 283 -18.21 -6.41 6.97
CA SER A 283 -17.94 -5.42 8.02
C SER A 283 -17.31 -4.14 7.50
N ASN A 284 -16.70 -4.16 6.32
CA ASN A 284 -16.01 -3.02 5.75
C ASN A 284 -16.48 -2.76 4.32
N SER A 285 -16.37 -1.51 3.88
CA SER A 285 -16.49 -1.11 2.48
C SER A 285 -15.23 -0.40 2.02
N MET A 286 -14.86 -0.53 0.75
CA MET A 286 -13.76 0.19 0.13
C MET A 286 -14.21 0.82 -1.19
N THR A 287 -14.23 2.15 -1.25
CA THR A 287 -14.66 2.90 -2.43
C THR A 287 -13.85 4.17 -2.62
N ASP A 288 -13.95 4.80 -3.79
CA ASP A 288 -13.46 6.15 -4.01
C ASP A 288 -14.22 7.20 -3.18
N ARG A 289 -13.58 8.35 -2.96
CA ARG A 289 -14.15 9.51 -2.25
C ARG A 289 -15.18 10.26 -3.11
N CYS A 290 -16.26 9.59 -3.48
CA CYS A 290 -17.40 10.20 -4.15
C CYS A 290 -18.60 10.35 -3.20
N ALA A 291 -19.31 11.47 -3.29
CA ALA A 291 -20.51 11.71 -2.49
C ALA A 291 -21.62 10.68 -2.78
N SER A 292 -21.72 10.22 -4.02
CA SER A 292 -22.65 9.14 -4.39
C SER A 292 -22.31 7.85 -3.67
N ASN A 293 -21.03 7.46 -3.59
CA ASN A 293 -20.60 6.23 -2.91
C ASN A 293 -20.92 6.28 -1.40
N HIS A 294 -20.70 7.42 -0.74
CA HIS A 294 -21.09 7.57 0.66
C HIS A 294 -22.61 7.44 0.84
N ALA A 295 -23.40 8.05 -0.05
CA ALA A 295 -24.86 7.88 -0.04
C ALA A 295 -25.28 6.43 -0.29
N THR A 296 -24.60 5.71 -1.18
CA THR A 296 -24.80 4.28 -1.43
C THR A 296 -24.61 3.46 -0.16
N ILE A 297 -23.50 3.67 0.57
CA ILE A 297 -23.24 2.94 1.81
C ILE A 297 -24.32 3.22 2.87
N ARG A 298 -24.81 4.47 2.96
CA ARG A 298 -25.93 4.80 3.84
C ARG A 298 -27.21 4.02 3.48
N LEU A 299 -27.53 3.90 2.20
CA LEU A 299 -28.68 3.12 1.73
C LEU A 299 -28.49 1.62 2.04
N ILE A 300 -27.30 1.08 1.82
CA ILE A 300 -26.95 -0.31 2.14
C ILE A 300 -27.07 -0.59 3.65
N ASN A 301 -26.49 0.27 4.49
CA ASN A 301 -26.57 0.16 5.95
C ASN A 301 -28.03 0.17 6.44
N ALA A 302 -28.88 1.02 5.85
CA ALA A 302 -30.31 1.05 6.14
C ALA A 302 -31.02 -0.26 5.71
N ALA A 303 -30.68 -0.81 4.54
CA ALA A 303 -31.28 -2.03 4.01
C ALA A 303 -30.87 -3.29 4.78
N TRP A 304 -29.59 -3.40 5.14
CA TRP A 304 -29.04 -4.55 5.87
C TRP A 304 -29.18 -4.42 7.40
N ASN A 305 -29.58 -3.25 7.89
CA ASN A 305 -29.60 -2.92 9.31
C ASN A 305 -28.22 -3.17 9.98
N THR A 306 -27.16 -2.75 9.28
CA THR A 306 -25.76 -2.88 9.69
C THR A 306 -25.05 -1.53 9.63
N SER A 307 -23.83 -1.46 10.18
CA SER A 307 -22.97 -0.27 10.09
C SER A 307 -21.62 -0.69 9.54
N LEU A 308 -21.47 -0.58 8.21
CA LEU A 308 -20.21 -0.85 7.54
C LEU A 308 -19.15 0.21 7.88
N ASN A 309 -17.91 -0.22 8.08
CA ASN A 309 -16.77 0.69 8.17
C ASN A 309 -16.41 1.19 6.76
N GLU A 310 -16.53 2.50 6.54
CA GLU A 310 -16.20 3.12 5.25
C GLU A 310 -14.70 3.40 5.13
N LEU A 311 -14.01 2.60 4.33
CA LEU A 311 -12.63 2.84 3.92
C LEU A 311 -12.64 3.55 2.57
N ASN A 312 -11.93 4.67 2.51
CA ASN A 312 -11.86 5.47 1.28
C ASN A 312 -10.51 5.28 0.61
N CYS A 313 -10.51 4.96 -0.68
CA CYS A 313 -9.30 4.97 -1.49
C CYS A 313 -8.67 6.36 -1.43
N HIS A 314 -7.40 6.44 -1.04
CA HIS A 314 -6.68 7.69 -0.92
C HIS A 314 -5.95 7.97 -2.25
N LEU A 315 -6.56 8.76 -3.12
CA LEU A 315 -5.99 9.29 -4.38
C LEU A 315 -4.94 10.39 -4.11
N HIS A 316 -4.04 10.18 -3.16
CA HIS A 316 -3.29 11.26 -2.50
C HIS A 316 -2.29 12.04 -3.36
N PRO A 317 -1.70 11.52 -4.46
CA PRO A 317 -0.85 12.35 -5.30
C PRO A 317 -1.66 13.25 -6.25
N LEU A 318 -2.64 12.68 -6.95
CA LEU A 318 -3.36 13.38 -8.01
C LEU A 318 -4.40 14.36 -7.46
N ASP A 319 -5.07 14.04 -6.34
CA ASP A 319 -5.98 14.99 -5.70
C ASP A 319 -5.22 16.17 -5.07
N THR A 320 -4.03 15.93 -4.54
CA THR A 320 -3.16 17.01 -4.04
C THR A 320 -2.69 17.91 -5.19
N VAL A 321 -2.28 17.33 -6.32
CA VAL A 321 -1.91 18.10 -7.52
C VAL A 321 -3.12 18.87 -8.07
N ALA A 322 -4.27 18.21 -8.23
CA ALA A 322 -5.48 18.83 -8.76
C ALA A 322 -6.02 19.95 -7.85
N SER A 323 -6.01 19.76 -6.53
CA SER A 323 -6.42 20.80 -5.57
C SER A 323 -5.48 21.99 -5.60
N THR A 324 -4.17 21.76 -5.68
CA THR A 324 -3.15 22.82 -5.82
C THR A 324 -3.34 23.59 -7.12
N VAL A 325 -3.57 22.90 -8.24
CA VAL A 325 -3.84 23.51 -9.54
C VAL A 325 -5.14 24.33 -9.52
N ARG A 326 -6.23 23.82 -8.93
CA ARG A 326 -7.50 24.56 -8.77
C ARG A 326 -7.32 25.81 -7.91
N ALA A 327 -6.55 25.71 -6.82
CA ALA A 327 -6.25 26.86 -5.96
C ALA A 327 -5.46 27.93 -6.73
N ALA A 328 -4.41 27.54 -7.46
CA ALA A 328 -3.62 28.45 -8.29
C ALA A 328 -4.46 29.13 -9.38
N LEU A 329 -5.32 28.37 -10.07
CA LEU A 329 -6.25 28.90 -11.07
C LEU A 329 -7.25 29.90 -10.46
N LYS A 330 -7.77 29.60 -9.27
CA LYS A 330 -8.70 30.49 -8.56
C LYS A 330 -8.02 31.81 -8.17
N SER A 331 -6.78 31.75 -7.70
CA SER A 331 -5.96 32.94 -7.41
C SER A 331 -5.70 33.78 -8.66
N LEU A 332 -5.27 33.16 -9.77
CA LEU A 332 -5.09 33.82 -11.06
C LEU A 332 -6.38 34.46 -11.60
N GLN A 333 -7.53 33.81 -11.39
CA GLN A 333 -8.82 34.32 -11.80
C GLN A 333 -9.25 35.54 -10.96
N GLN A 334 -8.95 35.53 -9.66
CA GLN A 334 -9.19 36.67 -8.77
C GLN A 334 -8.26 37.83 -9.12
N GLU A 335 -6.99 37.56 -9.38
CA GLU A 335 -6.00 38.56 -9.78
C GLU A 335 -6.39 39.21 -11.11
N LYS A 336 -6.71 38.43 -12.17
CA LYS A 336 -7.23 38.96 -13.44
C LYS A 336 -8.53 39.74 -13.30
N ARG A 337 -9.41 39.37 -12.37
CA ARG A 337 -10.63 40.14 -12.06
C ARG A 337 -10.32 41.46 -11.37
N ALA A 338 -9.30 41.52 -10.52
CA ALA A 338 -8.81 42.74 -9.90
C ALA A 338 -8.15 43.67 -10.93
N THR A 339 -7.26 43.16 -11.80
CA THR A 339 -6.60 43.95 -12.85
C THR A 339 -7.59 44.50 -13.88
N ARG A 340 -8.65 43.74 -14.22
CA ARG A 340 -9.72 44.26 -15.09
C ARG A 340 -10.48 45.43 -14.47
N ARG A 341 -10.75 45.39 -13.16
CA ARG A 341 -11.44 46.49 -12.46
C ARG A 341 -10.57 47.74 -12.37
N GLU A 342 -9.27 47.60 -12.11
CA GLU A 342 -8.32 48.72 -12.13
C GLU A 342 -8.20 49.33 -13.54
N SER A 343 -8.07 48.51 -14.58
CA SER A 343 -8.00 49.01 -15.96
C SER A 343 -9.28 49.71 -16.46
N CYS A 344 -10.44 49.38 -15.89
CA CYS A 344 -11.71 50.06 -16.18
C CYS A 344 -11.79 51.42 -15.46
N LEU A 345 -11.28 51.53 -14.23
CA LEU A 345 -11.25 52.79 -13.49
C LEU A 345 -10.23 53.77 -14.11
N ASP A 346 -9.05 53.29 -14.52
CA ASP A 346 -8.03 54.14 -15.18
C ASP A 346 -8.52 54.67 -16.54
N LYS A 347 -9.30 53.88 -17.29
CA LYS A 347 -9.94 54.34 -18.54
C LYS A 347 -11.05 55.35 -18.31
N ILE A 348 -11.78 55.27 -17.19
CA ILE A 348 -12.81 56.25 -16.83
C ILE A 348 -12.18 57.59 -16.41
N VAL A 349 -11.09 57.55 -15.64
CA VAL A 349 -10.36 58.76 -15.20
C VAL A 349 -9.67 59.47 -16.37
N LEU A 350 -9.06 58.74 -17.31
CA LEU A 350 -8.46 59.32 -18.53
C LEU A 350 -9.49 59.96 -19.47
N LEU A 351 -10.70 59.39 -19.58
CA LEU A 351 -11.80 59.99 -20.36
C LEU A 351 -12.35 61.26 -19.71
N GLN A 352 -12.41 61.36 -18.38
CA GLN A 352 -12.89 62.56 -17.69
C GLN A 352 -11.87 63.72 -17.73
N MET A 353 -10.57 63.42 -17.76
CA MET A 353 -9.51 64.44 -17.87
C MET A 353 -9.33 64.99 -19.29
N SER A 354 -9.85 64.30 -20.32
CA SER A 354 -9.73 64.73 -21.73
C SER A 354 -10.87 65.66 -22.18
N PHE A 355 -11.87 65.92 -21.33
CA PHE A 355 -13.03 66.78 -21.60
C PHE A 355 -13.02 68.10 -20.80
N CYS A 356 -11.93 68.41 -20.09
CA CYS A 356 -11.71 69.71 -19.46
C CYS A 356 -10.48 70.39 -20.09
N ASN A 357 -10.68 70.96 -21.27
CA ASN A 357 -9.92 72.10 -21.81
C ASN A 357 -10.80 72.89 -22.76
#